data_AF-A0A8J5CLC4-F1
#
_entry.id   AF-A0A8J5CLC4-F1
#
_cell.length_a   1.000
_cell.length_b   1.000
_cell.length_c   1.000
_cell.angle_alpha   90.00
_cell.angle_beta   90.00
_cell.angle_gamma   90.00
#
_symmetry.space_group_name_H-M   'P 1'
#
loop_
_entity.id
_entity.type
_entity.pdbx_description
1 polymer ?
#
loop_
_entity_poly.entity_id
_entity_poly.type
_entity_poly.pdbx_seq_one_letter_code
_entity_poly.pdbx_strand_id
1 'polypeptide(L)'
;MAGRRVMLLGVAWLWWGVGAGTEFADCTHNSHCDTNPAAAWVSSSMGFMRYSIPTCSPRGNIGTPCSPAYTVPASRTLYYPNGVTLELEEAHFGLCPCRSGLVCTSGACQLSGPDSSNQGQIAPDHSASMDMSNSRSSED
;
A
#
# COMPACT_ATOMS: atom_id res chain seq x y z
N MET A 1 46.40 40.80 -39.28
CA MET A 1 45.70 39.52 -39.56
C MET A 1 45.07 39.05 -38.27
N ALA A 2 43.80 39.41 -38.01
CA ALA A 2 43.10 39.05 -36.77
C ALA A 2 42.27 37.79 -37.02
N GLY A 3 42.71 36.67 -36.44
CA GLY A 3 42.04 35.38 -36.55
C GLY A 3 40.75 35.36 -35.75
N ARG A 4 39.62 35.24 -36.45
CA ARG A 4 38.28 35.04 -35.87
C ARG A 4 38.17 33.59 -35.42
N ARG A 5 38.26 33.33 -34.12
CA ARG A 5 37.88 32.04 -33.53
C ARG A 5 36.37 31.97 -33.46
N VAL A 6 35.77 31.18 -34.33
CA VAL A 6 34.35 30.82 -34.26
C VAL A 6 34.22 29.81 -33.12
N MET A 7 33.74 30.26 -31.96
CA MET A 7 33.26 29.35 -30.92
C MET A 7 31.90 28.80 -31.38
N LEU A 8 31.90 27.58 -31.92
CA LEU A 8 30.70 26.74 -31.99
C LEU A 8 30.40 26.22 -30.58
N LEU A 9 29.67 27.02 -29.80
CA LEU A 9 29.10 26.54 -28.54
C LEU A 9 27.92 25.61 -28.88
N GLY A 10 28.02 24.40 -28.34
CA GLY A 10 27.15 23.28 -28.64
C GLY A 10 25.68 23.53 -28.30
N VAL A 11 24.82 23.14 -29.24
CA VAL A 11 23.39 22.95 -29.03
C VAL A 11 23.11 21.45 -29.19
N ALA A 12 23.61 20.66 -28.25
CA ALA A 12 23.49 19.19 -28.25
C ALA A 12 22.86 18.68 -26.94
N TRP A 13 21.94 19.44 -26.34
CA TRP A 13 21.28 19.09 -25.07
C TRP A 13 19.79 19.44 -25.05
N LEU A 14 19.08 19.26 -26.17
CA LEU A 14 17.61 19.38 -26.23
C LEU A 14 16.93 18.11 -26.76
N TRP A 15 17.55 16.94 -26.56
CA TRP A 15 17.01 15.62 -26.92
C TRP A 15 17.14 14.62 -25.77
N TRP A 16 16.87 15.04 -24.53
CA TRP A 16 16.66 14.09 -23.44
C TRP A 16 15.48 14.53 -22.57
N GLY A 17 14.29 14.37 -23.14
CA GLY A 17 13.03 14.45 -22.44
C GLY A 17 12.10 13.37 -22.97
N VAL A 18 12.59 12.13 -23.11
CA VAL A 18 11.73 10.97 -23.34
C VAL A 18 11.01 10.71 -22.02
N GLY A 19 9.68 10.73 -22.08
CA GLY A 19 8.79 10.82 -20.93
C GLY A 19 8.86 9.63 -19.98
N ALA A 20 8.77 9.93 -18.68
CA ALA A 20 8.24 8.99 -17.71
C ALA A 20 6.71 9.03 -17.82
N GLY A 21 6.15 8.30 -18.80
CA GLY A 21 4.74 7.96 -18.75
C GLY A 21 4.59 6.89 -17.67
N THR A 22 3.85 7.19 -16.60
CA THR A 22 3.29 6.12 -15.76
C THR A 22 2.34 5.32 -16.64
N GLU A 23 2.60 4.04 -16.86
CA GLU A 23 1.75 3.22 -17.72
C GLU A 23 0.38 3.10 -17.06
N PHE A 24 -0.67 3.26 -17.85
CA PHE A 24 -2.02 3.09 -17.37
C PHE A 24 -2.20 1.63 -16.97
N ALA A 25 -2.53 1.38 -15.70
CA ALA A 25 -2.80 0.04 -15.16
C ALA A 25 -1.61 -0.94 -15.16
N ASP A 26 -0.44 -0.51 -14.71
CA ASP A 26 0.77 -1.35 -14.52
C ASP A 26 0.57 -2.62 -13.66
N CYS A 27 -0.55 -2.75 -12.95
CA CYS A 27 -0.81 -3.81 -11.99
C CYS A 27 -2.05 -4.61 -12.39
N THR A 28 -1.92 -5.49 -13.39
CA THR A 28 -3.02 -6.35 -13.87
C THR A 28 -3.04 -7.74 -13.25
N HIS A 29 -1.91 -8.18 -12.68
CA HIS A 29 -1.73 -9.48 -12.04
C HIS A 29 -1.11 -9.31 -10.65
N ASN A 30 -1.47 -10.17 -9.68
CA ASN A 30 -0.92 -10.08 -8.32
C ASN A 30 0.62 -10.09 -8.29
N SER A 31 1.24 -10.87 -9.17
CA SER A 31 2.70 -10.98 -9.26
C SER A 31 3.41 -9.67 -9.65
N HIS A 32 2.71 -8.72 -10.28
CA HIS A 32 3.30 -7.41 -10.59
C HIS A 32 3.64 -6.63 -9.32
N CYS A 33 2.96 -6.94 -8.22
CA CYS A 33 3.14 -6.23 -6.98
C CYS A 33 4.28 -6.82 -6.11
N ASP A 34 4.83 -8.00 -6.44
CA ASP A 34 5.73 -8.78 -5.58
C ASP A 34 7.06 -8.09 -5.21
N THR A 35 7.40 -6.96 -5.84
CA THR A 35 8.57 -6.15 -5.51
C THR A 35 8.50 -5.49 -4.11
N ASN A 36 7.33 -5.44 -3.47
CA ASN A 36 7.20 -4.97 -2.09
C ASN A 36 6.35 -5.93 -1.23
N PRO A 37 6.96 -6.80 -0.39
CA PRO A 37 6.24 -7.83 0.36
C PRO A 37 5.22 -7.27 1.38
N ALA A 38 5.31 -5.98 1.73
CA ALA A 38 4.34 -5.31 2.61
C ALA A 38 3.14 -4.70 1.86
N ALA A 39 3.21 -4.54 0.52
CA ALA A 39 2.35 -3.61 -0.22
C ALA A 39 1.66 -4.19 -1.49
N ALA A 40 1.55 -5.52 -1.61
CA ALA A 40 1.52 -6.11 -2.94
C ALA A 40 0.29 -6.93 -3.37
N TRP A 41 -0.88 -6.31 -3.53
CA TRP A 41 -2.05 -7.00 -4.10
C TRP A 41 -2.78 -6.13 -5.10
N VAL A 42 -3.14 -6.70 -6.24
CA VAL A 42 -3.98 -5.99 -7.20
C VAL A 42 -5.36 -5.86 -6.58
N SER A 43 -5.72 -4.63 -6.23
CA SER A 43 -7.07 -4.29 -5.82
C SER A 43 -7.65 -3.28 -6.79
N SER A 44 -8.79 -3.64 -7.34
CA SER A 44 -9.71 -2.65 -7.87
C SER A 44 -10.59 -2.24 -6.70
N SER A 45 -10.31 -1.09 -6.08
CA SER A 45 -11.18 -0.46 -5.07
C SER A 45 -12.49 -0.02 -5.74
N MET A 46 -13.31 -1.02 -6.05
CA MET A 46 -14.61 -0.87 -6.66
C MET A 46 -15.56 -0.38 -5.58
N GLY A 47 -15.63 0.94 -5.39
CA GLY A 47 -16.84 1.57 -4.89
C GLY A 47 -17.99 1.49 -5.90
N PHE A 48 -18.17 0.35 -6.59
CA PHE A 48 -19.09 0.17 -7.72
C PHE A 48 -18.93 1.17 -8.88
N MET A 49 -17.82 1.90 -8.93
CA MET A 49 -17.50 2.79 -10.04
C MET A 49 -17.09 1.93 -11.24
N ARG A 50 -17.73 2.15 -12.39
CA ARG A 50 -17.59 1.31 -13.60
C ARG A 50 -16.18 1.30 -14.21
N TYR A 51 -15.29 2.20 -13.79
CA TYR A 51 -13.99 2.45 -14.40
C TYR A 51 -12.87 2.61 -13.35
N SER A 52 -12.68 1.59 -12.51
CA SER A 52 -11.60 1.56 -11.52
C SER A 52 -10.28 1.14 -12.16
N ILE A 53 -9.24 1.96 -12.02
CA ILE A 53 -7.87 1.61 -12.41
C ILE A 53 -7.31 0.65 -11.36
N PRO A 54 -6.78 -0.53 -11.72
CA PRO A 54 -6.19 -1.43 -10.75
C PRO A 54 -4.94 -0.80 -10.15
N THR A 55 -4.73 -1.05 -8.86
CA THR A 55 -3.56 -0.56 -8.15
C THR A 55 -3.02 -1.64 -7.22
N CYS A 56 -1.71 -1.68 -7.02
CA CYS A 56 -1.13 -2.46 -5.94
C CYS A 56 -1.47 -1.78 -4.60
N SER A 57 -2.09 -2.53 -3.70
CA SER A 57 -2.42 -2.08 -2.35
C SER A 57 -1.92 -3.09 -1.31
N PRO A 58 -1.56 -2.62 -0.10
CA PRO A 58 -1.13 -3.51 0.98
C PRO A 58 -2.24 -4.44 1.45
N ARG A 59 -1.87 -5.61 1.96
CA ARG A 59 -2.81 -6.52 2.63
C ARG A 59 -3.36 -5.90 3.93
N GLY A 60 -4.56 -6.32 4.32
CA GLY A 60 -5.18 -5.90 5.57
C GLY A 60 -4.42 -6.38 6.81
N ASN A 61 -4.10 -5.46 7.71
CA ASN A 61 -3.59 -5.74 9.06
C ASN A 61 -4.75 -5.99 10.04
N ILE A 62 -4.45 -6.39 11.28
CA ILE A 62 -5.47 -6.59 12.33
C ILE A 62 -6.37 -5.34 12.43
N GLY A 63 -7.68 -5.56 12.46
CA GLY A 63 -8.69 -4.50 12.49
C GLY A 63 -9.00 -3.83 11.15
N THR A 64 -8.24 -4.14 10.09
CA THR A 64 -8.53 -3.59 8.75
C THR A 64 -9.85 -4.17 8.23
N PRO A 65 -10.74 -3.35 7.63
CA PRO A 65 -11.96 -3.83 7.00
C PRO A 65 -11.65 -4.88 5.94
N CYS A 66 -12.41 -5.97 5.95
CA CYS A 66 -12.28 -7.05 4.98
C CYS A 66 -13.65 -7.63 4.67
N SER A 67 -13.75 -8.38 3.58
CA SER A 67 -14.94 -9.15 3.25
C SER A 67 -14.55 -10.55 2.80
N PRO A 68 -15.17 -11.61 3.33
CA PRO A 68 -14.92 -12.97 2.86
C PRO A 68 -15.35 -13.17 1.39
N ALA A 69 -16.15 -12.27 0.83
CA ALA A 69 -16.52 -12.30 -0.58
C ALA A 69 -15.39 -11.81 -1.52
N TYR A 70 -14.39 -11.09 -1.00
CA TYR A 70 -13.31 -10.48 -1.79
C TYR A 70 -11.94 -11.11 -1.53
N THR A 71 -11.87 -12.17 -0.73
CA THR A 71 -10.64 -12.91 -0.44
C THR A 71 -10.20 -13.84 -1.56
N VAL A 72 -11.08 -14.16 -2.51
CA VAL A 72 -10.77 -15.04 -3.64
C VAL A 72 -10.42 -14.17 -4.86
N PRO A 73 -9.23 -14.33 -5.45
CA PRO A 73 -8.88 -13.62 -6.67
C PRO A 73 -9.74 -14.11 -7.85
N ALA A 74 -10.01 -13.22 -8.79
CA ALA A 74 -10.76 -13.53 -10.01
C ALA A 74 -10.14 -12.83 -11.22
N SER A 75 -10.45 -13.33 -12.42
CA SER A 75 -10.06 -12.68 -13.67
C SER A 75 -11.25 -11.95 -14.28
N ARG A 76 -11.05 -10.73 -14.75
CA ARG A 76 -12.09 -9.89 -15.39
C ARG A 76 -11.50 -8.98 -16.44
N THR A 77 -12.25 -8.74 -17.50
CA THR A 77 -11.93 -7.72 -18.49
C THR A 77 -12.67 -6.43 -18.16
N LEU A 78 -11.94 -5.33 -17.99
CA LEU A 78 -12.48 -3.99 -17.81
C LEU A 78 -12.54 -3.26 -19.15
N TYR A 79 -13.68 -2.63 -19.43
CA TYR A 79 -13.89 -1.83 -20.64
C TYR A 79 -14.03 -0.37 -20.25
N TYR A 80 -13.12 0.48 -20.72
CA TYR A 80 -13.11 1.91 -20.43
C TYR A 80 -13.78 2.73 -21.55
N PRO A 81 -14.34 3.92 -21.26
CA PRO A 81 -15.09 4.72 -22.24
C PRO A 81 -14.25 5.23 -23.41
N ASN A 82 -12.94 5.32 -23.22
CA ASN A 82 -11.97 5.71 -24.25
C ASN A 82 -11.62 4.55 -25.20
N GLY A 83 -12.30 3.40 -25.09
CA GLY A 83 -12.04 2.21 -25.90
C GLY A 83 -10.88 1.35 -25.40
N VAL A 84 -10.20 1.75 -24.32
CA VAL A 84 -9.16 0.93 -23.69
C VAL A 84 -9.82 -0.27 -23.02
N THR A 85 -9.23 -1.44 -23.22
CA THR A 85 -9.63 -2.68 -22.59
C THR A 85 -8.47 -3.18 -21.74
N LEU A 86 -8.78 -3.65 -20.53
CA LEU A 86 -7.77 -4.13 -19.59
C LEU A 86 -8.16 -5.52 -19.08
N GLU A 87 -7.27 -6.47 -19.24
CA GLU A 87 -7.43 -7.82 -18.69
C GLU A 87 -6.79 -7.87 -17.30
N LEU A 88 -7.61 -8.11 -16.28
CA LEU A 88 -7.17 -8.39 -14.92
C LEU A 88 -7.17 -9.88 -14.72
N GLU A 89 -6.05 -10.40 -14.26
CA GLU A 89 -5.84 -11.83 -14.02
C GLU A 89 -5.48 -12.04 -12.56
N GLU A 90 -6.15 -13.00 -11.92
CA GLU A 90 -5.96 -13.31 -10.50
C GLU A 90 -6.06 -12.08 -9.57
N ALA A 91 -6.86 -11.06 -9.92
CA ALA A 91 -6.97 -9.82 -9.16
C ALA A 91 -8.03 -9.88 -8.05
N HIS A 92 -7.87 -9.09 -6.99
CA HIS A 92 -8.90 -8.88 -5.98
C HIS A 92 -9.80 -7.69 -6.34
N PHE A 93 -11.10 -7.88 -6.15
CA PHE A 93 -12.10 -6.86 -6.45
C PHE A 93 -12.76 -6.37 -5.16
N GLY A 94 -12.75 -5.06 -4.92
CA GLY A 94 -13.34 -4.44 -3.74
C GLY A 94 -12.33 -4.16 -2.63
N LEU A 95 -11.96 -5.20 -1.86
CA LEU A 95 -11.04 -5.07 -0.72
C LEU A 95 -9.86 -6.02 -0.86
N CYS A 96 -8.68 -5.58 -0.44
CA CYS A 96 -7.51 -6.44 -0.31
C CYS A 96 -7.76 -7.54 0.74
N PRO A 97 -7.21 -8.75 0.53
CA PRO A 97 -7.26 -9.80 1.54
C PRO A 97 -6.43 -9.41 2.77
N CYS A 98 -6.71 -10.08 3.90
CA CYS A 98 -5.89 -9.96 5.10
C CYS A 98 -4.47 -10.49 4.87
N ARG A 99 -3.48 -9.96 5.61
CA ARG A 99 -2.11 -10.49 5.59
C ARG A 99 -2.08 -11.95 6.02
N SER A 100 -1.04 -12.67 5.60
CA SER A 100 -0.82 -14.07 5.99
C SER A 100 -0.93 -14.24 7.51
N GLY A 101 -1.63 -15.28 7.95
CA GLY A 101 -1.87 -15.55 9.38
C GLY A 101 -3.05 -14.78 9.99
N LEU A 102 -3.73 -13.92 9.23
CA LEU A 102 -5.00 -13.30 9.63
C LEU A 102 -6.16 -13.88 8.83
N VAL A 103 -7.33 -13.94 9.47
CA VAL A 103 -8.60 -14.37 8.88
C VAL A 103 -9.58 -13.21 8.94
N CYS A 104 -10.39 -13.08 7.89
CA CYS A 104 -11.47 -12.10 7.87
C CYS A 104 -12.64 -12.59 8.72
N THR A 105 -12.85 -11.98 9.87
CA THR A 105 -13.92 -12.35 10.83
C THR A 105 -14.73 -11.12 11.20
N SER A 106 -16.06 -11.21 11.07
CA SER A 106 -16.98 -10.10 11.36
C SER A 106 -16.65 -8.80 10.61
N GLY A 107 -16.12 -8.91 9.39
CA GLY A 107 -15.77 -7.76 8.54
C GLY A 107 -14.44 -7.10 8.86
N ALA A 108 -13.62 -7.68 9.74
CA ALA A 108 -12.28 -7.18 10.06
C ALA A 108 -11.25 -8.32 10.07
N CYS A 109 -10.00 -8.00 9.73
CA CYS A 109 -8.91 -8.96 9.83
C CYS A 109 -8.58 -9.23 11.30
N GLN A 110 -8.57 -10.50 11.69
CA GLN A 110 -8.32 -10.96 13.05
C GLN A 110 -7.34 -12.13 13.04
N LEU A 111 -6.69 -12.40 14.18
CA LEU A 111 -5.89 -13.61 14.35
C LEU A 111 -6.82 -14.83 14.33
N SER A 112 -6.53 -15.82 13.49
CA SER A 112 -7.07 -17.16 13.67
C SER A 112 -6.49 -17.74 14.97
N GLY A 113 -7.32 -18.01 15.98
CA GLY A 113 -6.86 -18.62 17.23
C GLY A 113 -6.16 -19.98 17.00
N PRO A 114 -5.36 -20.53 17.95
CA PRO A 114 -5.17 -20.20 19.37
C PRO A 114 -3.99 -19.25 19.70
N ASP A 115 -3.40 -18.55 18.73
CA ASP A 115 -2.33 -17.56 18.99
C ASP A 115 -2.84 -16.19 19.46
N SER A 116 -4.16 -16.01 19.56
CA SER A 116 -4.80 -14.78 20.03
C SER A 116 -4.68 -14.55 21.56
N SER A 117 -4.12 -15.51 22.31
CA SER A 117 -4.03 -15.43 23.77
C SER A 117 -2.81 -14.68 24.30
N ASN A 118 -1.89 -14.25 23.43
CA ASN A 118 -0.61 -13.66 23.85
C ASN A 118 -0.28 -12.31 23.21
N GLN A 119 -1.28 -11.59 22.71
CA GLN A 119 -1.09 -10.23 22.19
C GLN A 119 -2.22 -9.31 22.64
N GLY A 120 -2.30 -9.16 23.96
CA GLY A 120 -3.09 -8.16 24.67
C GLY A 120 -2.32 -7.62 25.88
N GLN A 121 -1.01 -7.40 25.74
CA GLN A 121 -0.18 -6.79 26.79
C GLN A 121 1.06 -6.14 26.16
N ILE A 122 0.86 -5.23 25.20
CA ILE A 122 1.77 -4.08 25.14
C ILE A 122 1.20 -3.13 26.19
N ALA A 123 1.78 -3.19 27.38
CA ALA A 123 1.48 -2.26 28.46
C ALA A 123 1.57 -0.82 27.92
N PRO A 124 0.70 0.10 28.37
CA PRO A 124 1.03 1.51 28.27
C PRO A 124 2.33 1.74 29.06
N ASP A 125 3.35 2.19 28.36
CA ASP A 125 4.62 2.67 28.91
C ASP A 125 4.32 3.84 29.86
N HIS A 126 4.19 3.54 31.15
CA HIS A 126 4.16 4.55 32.22
C HIS A 126 5.59 4.99 32.51
N SER A 127 6.18 5.76 31.59
CA SER A 127 7.40 6.52 31.85
C SER A 127 7.07 8.02 31.82
N ALA A 128 6.65 8.55 32.96
CA ALA A 128 7.02 9.88 33.47
C ALA A 128 6.10 10.34 34.62
N SER A 129 6.58 10.26 35.86
CA SER A 129 6.46 11.37 36.82
C SER A 129 7.54 11.20 37.88
N MET A 130 8.53 12.09 37.79
CA MET A 130 9.53 12.35 38.82
C MET A 130 8.88 13.12 39.98
N ASP A 131 9.50 12.95 41.15
CA ASP A 131 9.51 13.82 42.35
C ASP A 131 8.24 13.94 43.21
N MET A 132 8.32 13.50 44.47
CA MET A 132 8.94 14.35 45.51
C MET A 132 9.10 13.54 46.81
N SER A 133 10.34 13.39 47.26
CA SER A 133 10.70 12.87 48.58
C SER A 133 10.09 13.75 49.69
N ASN A 134 9.24 13.19 50.55
CA ASN A 134 8.81 13.85 51.78
C ASN A 134 9.66 13.36 52.96
N SER A 135 10.72 14.11 53.26
CA SER A 135 11.53 13.96 54.47
C SER A 135 10.70 14.39 55.68
N ARG A 136 10.15 13.42 56.42
CA ARG A 136 9.61 13.66 57.76
C ARG A 136 10.78 13.69 58.75
N SER A 137 11.30 14.89 59.00
CA SER A 137 12.12 15.17 60.19
C SER A 137 11.22 15.37 61.40
N SER A 138 11.73 14.89 62.52
CA SER A 138 11.25 14.99 63.90
C SER A 138 11.27 16.43 64.44
N GLU A 139 10.86 16.59 65.72
CA GLU A 139 10.82 17.81 66.57
C GLU A 139 9.45 18.52 66.46
N ASP A 140 8.56 18.58 67.47
CA ASP A 140 8.68 18.69 68.94
C ASP A 140 7.48 18.02 69.65
#